data_AF-A0A132EMD5-F1
#
_entry.id   AF-A0A132EMD5-F1
#
_cell.length_a   1.000
_cell.length_b   1.000
_cell.length_c   1.000
_cell.angle_alpha   90.00
_cell.angle_beta   90.00
_cell.angle_gamma   90.00
#
_symmetry.space_group_name_H-M   'P 1'
#
loop_
_entity.id
_entity.type
_entity.pdbx_description
1 polymer ?
#
loop_
_entity_poly.entity_id
_entity_poly.type
_entity_poly.pdbx_seq_one_letter_code
_entity_poly.pdbx_strand_id
1 'polypeptide(L)'
;MAATDTNEPPDKARLIREITTPSPPKAVWWHISEVVQWTFGKVHDDTIAILQDYFRSLPAPSETELAEFRRHIAAKWVPVKGGTFLMGDFGPEKSADKLPYSANEGAAPAHDVTLDGYSILKHRVTYAEYDIYTRANRLPPILTDSGFKFQFRFPDFPAGDVTWQQARDFCTWLGKELNAPVDLPTEAQWEYAARSRGELRVIPSSAVPIVDGKYGLSDLDDTIVRMGQDKSPMPSVSRPVGTYGDNGIGMSDVFGYGREWTHDWFDKDYYSHSPKANPRGPATGTLRSVRNGTDSRVRLVIDRRGEQPDKRGVDQGFRCALNQAGPAGQ
;
A
#
# COMPACT_ATOMS: atom_id res chain seq x y z
N MET A 1 -14.63 -27.39 13.39
CA MET A 1 -15.34 -26.42 12.52
C MET A 1 -16.53 -27.15 11.96
N ALA A 2 -17.76 -26.65 12.18
CA ALA A 2 -18.90 -27.14 11.43
C ALA A 2 -18.63 -26.80 9.95
N ALA A 3 -18.79 -27.77 9.06
CA ALA A 3 -18.64 -27.53 7.63
C ALA A 3 -19.68 -26.47 7.22
N THR A 4 -19.24 -25.41 6.54
CA THR A 4 -20.15 -24.47 5.88
C THR A 4 -20.99 -25.29 4.89
N ASP A 5 -22.32 -25.34 5.06
CA ASP A 5 -23.17 -25.88 4.01
C ASP A 5 -23.23 -24.86 2.88
N THR A 6 -22.39 -25.05 1.87
CA THR A 6 -22.36 -24.21 0.68
C THR A 6 -23.62 -24.37 -0.18
N ASN A 7 -24.59 -25.22 0.19
CA ASN A 7 -25.85 -25.37 -0.54
C ASN A 7 -27.01 -24.56 0.07
N GLU A 8 -26.82 -23.85 1.18
CA GLU A 8 -27.83 -22.95 1.73
C GLU A 8 -27.88 -21.61 0.95
N PRO A 9 -29.08 -21.00 0.78
CA PRO A 9 -29.19 -19.66 0.21
C PRO A 9 -28.37 -18.63 1.00
N PRO A 10 -27.79 -17.61 0.34
CA PRO A 10 -26.95 -16.63 1.01
C PRO A 10 -27.72 -15.79 2.04
N ASP A 11 -27.26 -15.79 3.29
CA ASP A 11 -27.71 -14.84 4.32
C ASP A 11 -27.09 -13.46 4.06
N LYS A 12 -27.89 -12.57 3.47
CA LYS A 12 -27.50 -11.17 3.17
C LYS A 12 -26.97 -10.43 4.39
N ALA A 13 -27.59 -10.57 5.57
CA ALA A 13 -27.19 -9.83 6.75
C ALA A 13 -25.84 -10.33 7.28
N ARG A 14 -25.61 -11.65 7.24
CA ARG A 14 -24.32 -12.25 7.57
C ARG A 14 -23.22 -11.84 6.60
N LEU A 15 -23.46 -11.92 5.29
CA LEU A 15 -22.48 -11.55 4.27
C LEU A 15 -22.00 -10.10 4.43
N ILE A 16 -22.96 -9.17 4.60
CA ILE A 16 -22.64 -7.76 4.82
C ILE A 16 -21.85 -7.57 6.11
N ARG A 17 -22.27 -8.19 7.21
CA ARG A 17 -21.55 -8.09 8.50
C ARG A 17 -20.11 -8.59 8.37
N GLU A 18 -19.91 -9.73 7.72
CA GLU A 18 -18.59 -10.35 7.59
C GLU A 18 -17.66 -9.57 6.67
N ILE A 19 -18.11 -9.15 5.49
CA ILE A 19 -17.26 -8.39 4.54
C ILE A 19 -16.90 -6.99 5.08
N THR A 20 -17.71 -6.44 5.99
CA THR A 20 -17.47 -5.14 6.63
C THR A 20 -16.80 -5.24 7.99
N THR A 21 -16.41 -6.45 8.43
CA THR A 21 -15.62 -6.63 9.66
C THR A 21 -14.14 -6.36 9.38
N PRO A 22 -13.50 -5.37 10.02
CA PRO A 22 -12.05 -5.18 9.92
C PRO A 22 -11.29 -6.37 10.52
N SER A 23 -10.20 -6.80 9.88
CA SER A 23 -9.36 -7.93 10.33
C SER A 23 -10.19 -9.13 10.82
N PRO A 24 -11.07 -9.70 9.97
CA PRO A 24 -11.98 -10.75 10.42
C PRO A 24 -11.19 -11.99 10.87
N PRO A 25 -11.71 -12.78 11.83
CA PRO A 25 -11.10 -14.06 12.18
C PRO A 25 -10.98 -14.98 10.95
N LYS A 26 -9.96 -15.85 10.93
CA LYS A 26 -9.69 -16.79 9.84
C LYS A 26 -10.93 -17.56 9.36
N ALA A 27 -11.83 -17.94 10.26
CA ALA A 27 -13.07 -18.63 9.92
C ALA A 27 -14.06 -17.77 9.11
N VAL A 28 -14.19 -16.48 9.45
CA VAL A 28 -15.04 -15.53 8.71
C VAL A 28 -14.45 -15.28 7.32
N TRP A 29 -13.13 -15.13 7.25
CA TRP A 29 -12.43 -15.01 5.98
C TRP A 29 -12.65 -16.25 5.09
N TRP A 30 -12.49 -17.46 5.62
CA TRP A 30 -12.72 -18.71 4.88
C TRP A 30 -14.15 -18.81 4.37
N HIS A 31 -15.12 -18.47 5.22
CA HIS A 31 -16.51 -18.43 4.82
C HIS A 31 -16.73 -17.49 3.63
N ILE A 32 -16.27 -16.23 3.71
CA ILE A 32 -16.36 -15.28 2.60
C ILE A 32 -15.71 -15.85 1.34
N SER A 33 -14.49 -16.39 1.44
CA SER A 33 -13.79 -16.97 0.29
C SER A 33 -14.55 -18.13 -0.36
N GLU A 34 -15.11 -19.04 0.44
CA GLU A 34 -15.89 -20.18 -0.04
C GLU A 34 -17.14 -19.70 -0.80
N VAL A 35 -17.90 -18.77 -0.23
CA VAL A 35 -19.18 -18.31 -0.78
C VAL A 35 -19.05 -17.30 -1.92
N VAL A 36 -17.88 -16.66 -2.11
CA VAL A 36 -17.64 -15.76 -3.25
C VAL A 36 -16.91 -16.44 -4.41
N GLN A 37 -16.06 -17.45 -4.15
CA GLN A 37 -15.38 -18.20 -5.21
C GLN A 37 -16.19 -19.40 -5.71
N TRP A 38 -17.03 -19.99 -4.86
CA TRP A 38 -17.79 -21.21 -5.15
C TRP A 38 -16.90 -22.35 -5.64
N THR A 39 -15.80 -22.64 -4.94
CA THR A 39 -14.84 -23.67 -5.35
C THR A 39 -15.46 -25.09 -5.32
N PHE A 40 -16.52 -25.30 -4.52
CA PHE A 40 -17.25 -26.58 -4.42
C PHE A 40 -18.73 -26.33 -4.04
N GLY A 41 -19.66 -26.26 -5.01
CA GLY A 41 -21.10 -26.17 -4.73
C GLY A 41 -21.96 -25.64 -5.88
N LYS A 42 -23.29 -25.70 -5.76
CA LYS A 42 -24.21 -25.04 -6.70
C LYS A 42 -24.05 -23.53 -6.59
N VAL A 43 -23.78 -22.86 -7.70
CA VAL A 43 -23.70 -21.40 -7.76
C VAL A 43 -25.06 -20.81 -7.40
N HIS A 44 -25.16 -20.13 -6.27
CA HIS A 44 -26.20 -19.13 -6.08
C HIS A 44 -25.63 -17.81 -6.64
N ASP A 45 -26.11 -17.40 -7.81
CA ASP A 45 -25.70 -16.17 -8.50
C ASP A 45 -25.86 -14.90 -7.62
N ASP A 46 -26.61 -15.01 -6.52
CA ASP A 46 -27.00 -13.89 -5.66
C ASP A 46 -25.89 -13.39 -4.71
N THR A 47 -24.90 -14.19 -4.29
CA THR A 47 -23.91 -13.71 -3.28
C THR A 47 -23.13 -12.49 -3.75
N ILE A 48 -22.56 -12.56 -4.96
CA ILE A 48 -21.79 -11.46 -5.53
C ILE A 48 -22.71 -10.27 -5.78
N ALA A 49 -23.93 -10.49 -6.28
CA ALA A 49 -24.92 -9.44 -6.50
C ALA A 49 -25.32 -8.74 -5.19
N ILE A 50 -25.57 -9.49 -4.10
CA ILE A 50 -25.87 -8.94 -2.77
C ILE A 50 -24.76 -8.01 -2.29
N LEU A 51 -23.50 -8.42 -2.42
CA LEU A 51 -22.36 -7.61 -2.01
C LEU A 51 -22.17 -6.38 -2.91
N GLN A 52 -22.32 -6.55 -4.23
CA GLN A 52 -22.27 -5.44 -5.19
C GLN A 52 -23.36 -4.41 -4.90
N ASP A 53 -24.60 -4.85 -4.68
CA ASP A 53 -25.73 -3.99 -4.38
C ASP A 53 -25.55 -3.28 -3.04
N TYR A 54 -24.99 -3.96 -2.03
CA TYR A 54 -24.63 -3.32 -0.78
C TYR A 54 -23.68 -2.14 -1.01
N PHE A 55 -22.52 -2.35 -1.64
CA PHE A 55 -21.55 -1.27 -1.85
C PHE A 55 -22.05 -0.17 -2.79
N ARG A 56 -22.85 -0.51 -3.82
CA ARG A 56 -23.45 0.48 -4.74
C ARG A 56 -24.56 1.31 -4.09
N SER A 57 -25.25 0.77 -3.10
CA SER A 57 -26.38 1.44 -2.43
C SER A 57 -25.97 2.29 -1.22
N LEU A 58 -24.69 2.27 -0.82
CA LEU A 58 -24.20 3.10 0.26
C LEU A 58 -24.42 4.59 -0.07
N PRO A 59 -25.03 5.37 0.84
CA PRO A 59 -25.27 6.79 0.60
C PRO A 59 -23.95 7.58 0.62
N ALA A 60 -23.97 8.83 0.14
CA ALA A 60 -22.88 9.76 0.39
C ALA A 60 -22.57 9.83 1.91
N PRO A 61 -21.31 10.01 2.32
CA PRO A 61 -20.96 10.08 3.73
C PRO A 61 -21.60 11.31 4.35
N SER A 62 -22.14 11.13 5.55
CA SER A 62 -22.59 12.24 6.39
C SER A 62 -21.42 13.13 6.82
N GLU A 63 -21.72 14.35 7.26
CA GLU A 63 -20.68 15.24 7.81
C GLU A 63 -19.98 14.62 9.02
N THR A 64 -20.69 13.84 9.83
CA THR A 64 -20.10 13.08 10.93
C THR A 64 -19.06 12.09 10.41
N GLU A 65 -19.41 11.23 9.43
CA GLU A 65 -18.47 10.28 8.83
C GLU A 65 -17.24 10.98 8.24
N LEU A 66 -17.42 12.12 7.55
CA LEU A 66 -16.31 12.91 7.01
C LEU A 66 -15.43 13.50 8.12
N ALA A 67 -16.01 14.01 9.20
CA ALA A 67 -15.27 14.52 10.34
C ALA A 67 -14.46 13.41 11.04
N GLU A 68 -15.02 12.21 11.19
CA GLU A 68 -14.31 11.05 11.72
C GLU A 68 -13.20 10.58 10.81
N PHE A 69 -13.44 10.56 9.48
CA PHE A 69 -12.43 10.28 8.48
C PHE A 69 -11.26 11.27 8.57
N ARG A 70 -11.52 12.58 8.61
CA ARG A 70 -10.48 13.61 8.75
C ARG A 70 -9.67 13.43 10.04
N ARG A 71 -10.33 13.17 11.16
CA ARG A 71 -9.68 12.87 12.45
C ARG A 71 -8.82 11.61 12.38
N HIS A 72 -9.32 10.56 11.73
CA HIS A 72 -8.58 9.31 11.54
C HIS A 72 -7.32 9.51 10.68
N ILE A 73 -7.44 10.20 9.55
CA ILE A 73 -6.30 10.50 8.68
C ILE A 73 -5.28 11.40 9.38
N ALA A 74 -5.73 12.42 10.12
CA ALA A 74 -4.84 13.32 10.85
C ALA A 74 -3.91 12.57 11.82
N ALA A 75 -4.41 11.50 12.47
CA ALA A 75 -3.63 10.64 13.35
C ALA A 75 -2.64 9.69 12.65
N LYS A 76 -2.70 9.59 11.31
CA LYS A 76 -1.89 8.66 10.50
C LYS A 76 -0.68 9.32 9.83
N TRP A 77 -0.53 10.64 9.90
CA TRP A 77 0.62 11.32 9.29
C TRP A 77 1.91 11.02 10.06
N VAL A 78 2.89 10.48 9.35
CA VAL A 78 4.26 10.28 9.84
C VAL A 78 5.10 11.46 9.39
N PRO A 79 5.60 12.32 10.31
CA PRO A 79 6.46 13.42 9.94
C PRO A 79 7.83 12.91 9.50
N VAL A 80 8.28 13.35 8.32
CA VAL A 80 9.57 13.01 7.74
C VAL A 80 10.43 14.26 7.72
N LYS A 81 11.40 14.34 8.64
CA LYS A 81 12.39 15.42 8.62
C LYS A 81 13.24 15.29 7.36
N GLY A 82 13.28 16.36 6.56
CA GLY A 82 14.09 16.44 5.35
C GLY A 82 15.59 16.27 5.59
N GLY A 83 16.32 16.07 4.50
CA GLY A 83 17.76 15.82 4.52
C GLY A 83 18.25 15.20 3.22
N THR A 84 19.54 14.89 3.19
CA THR A 84 20.22 14.28 2.04
C THR A 84 20.40 12.79 2.27
N PHE A 85 20.17 11.97 1.24
CA PHE A 85 20.48 10.55 1.25
C PHE A 85 20.98 10.07 -0.10
N LEU A 86 21.60 8.89 -0.09
CA LEU A 86 22.04 8.18 -1.28
C LEU A 86 20.87 7.30 -1.77
N MET A 87 20.16 7.79 -2.79
CA MET A 87 19.00 7.13 -3.40
C MET A 87 19.45 6.08 -4.41
N GLY A 88 18.78 4.92 -4.44
CA GLY A 88 19.10 3.81 -5.33
C GLY A 88 19.99 2.75 -4.71
N ASP A 89 20.50 1.86 -5.57
CA ASP A 89 21.36 0.75 -5.18
C ASP A 89 22.76 1.24 -4.80
N PHE A 90 22.95 1.45 -3.51
CA PHE A 90 24.20 1.91 -2.90
C PHE A 90 25.23 0.79 -2.69
N GLY A 91 24.95 -0.45 -3.13
CA GLY A 91 25.86 -1.59 -3.00
C GLY A 91 27.24 -1.32 -3.56
N PRO A 92 27.37 -0.92 -4.84
CA PRO A 92 28.66 -0.64 -5.46
C PRO A 92 29.48 0.42 -4.72
N GLU A 93 28.86 1.44 -4.13
CA GLU A 93 29.57 2.48 -3.38
C GLU A 93 29.88 2.07 -1.93
N LYS A 94 28.94 1.41 -1.24
CA LYS A 94 28.95 1.27 0.23
C LYS A 94 29.10 -0.15 0.76
N SER A 95 28.80 -1.19 -0.02
CA SER A 95 29.01 -2.57 0.45
C SER A 95 30.51 -2.90 0.54
N ALA A 96 30.83 -3.96 1.27
CA ALA A 96 32.19 -4.45 1.43
C ALA A 96 32.73 -5.13 0.16
N ASP A 97 31.87 -5.85 -0.57
CA ASP A 97 32.19 -6.57 -1.81
C ASP A 97 32.06 -5.71 -3.08
N LYS A 98 31.52 -4.49 -2.96
CA LYS A 98 31.30 -3.55 -4.07
C LYS A 98 30.37 -4.10 -5.15
N LEU A 99 29.46 -5.00 -4.77
CA LEU A 99 28.46 -5.59 -5.65
C LEU A 99 27.11 -4.88 -5.49
N PRO A 100 26.29 -4.84 -6.55
CA PRO A 100 24.91 -4.36 -6.45
C PRO A 100 24.09 -5.27 -5.53
N TYR A 101 23.21 -4.66 -4.74
CA TYR A 101 22.23 -5.41 -3.96
C TYR A 101 21.07 -5.91 -4.83
N SER A 102 20.78 -5.22 -5.93
CA SER A 102 19.65 -5.52 -6.81
C SER A 102 20.09 -5.78 -8.25
N ALA A 103 19.40 -6.70 -8.91
CA ALA A 103 19.48 -6.85 -10.37
C ALA A 103 18.62 -5.80 -11.12
N ASN A 104 17.92 -4.92 -10.39
CA ASN A 104 17.13 -3.85 -10.96
C ASN A 104 18.04 -2.72 -11.47
N GLU A 105 18.39 -2.75 -12.75
CA GLU A 105 19.25 -1.73 -13.36
C GLU A 105 18.69 -0.31 -13.23
N GLY A 106 17.36 -0.15 -13.15
CA GLY A 106 16.72 1.15 -12.96
C GLY A 106 17.04 1.81 -11.62
N ALA A 107 17.46 1.04 -10.61
CA ALA A 107 17.87 1.51 -9.29
C ALA A 107 19.32 2.04 -9.25
N ALA A 108 20.07 1.95 -10.36
CA ALA A 108 21.43 2.45 -10.50
C ALA A 108 21.50 3.66 -11.48
N PRO A 109 22.51 4.53 -11.38
CA PRO A 109 23.49 4.61 -10.29
C PRO A 109 22.86 5.17 -9.01
N ALA A 110 23.48 4.87 -7.87
CA ALA A 110 23.13 5.57 -6.65
C ALA A 110 23.52 7.05 -6.76
N HIS A 111 22.67 7.96 -6.27
CA HIS A 111 22.89 9.40 -6.40
C HIS A 111 22.37 10.17 -5.19
N ASP A 112 22.98 11.33 -4.92
CA ASP A 112 22.54 12.19 -3.82
C ASP A 112 21.19 12.83 -4.13
N VAL A 113 20.25 12.69 -3.20
CA VAL A 113 18.98 13.40 -3.22
C VAL A 113 18.78 14.12 -1.88
N THR A 114 18.36 15.37 -1.94
CA THR A 114 17.99 16.22 -0.81
C THR A 114 16.51 16.52 -0.88
N LEU A 115 15.79 16.20 0.20
CA LEU A 115 14.37 16.44 0.33
C LEU A 115 14.07 17.47 1.41
N ASP A 116 13.08 18.31 1.16
CA ASP A 116 12.45 19.12 2.20
C ASP A 116 11.70 18.24 3.21
N GLY A 117 11.30 18.83 4.35
CA GLY A 117 10.41 18.16 5.29
C GLY A 117 9.00 17.98 4.73
N TYR A 118 8.41 16.80 4.95
CA TYR A 118 7.05 16.46 4.54
C TYR A 118 6.43 15.48 5.54
N SER A 119 5.18 15.07 5.33
CA SER A 119 4.61 13.92 6.04
C SER A 119 4.11 12.88 5.06
N ILE A 120 4.10 11.60 5.46
CA ILE A 120 3.58 10.50 4.65
C ILE A 120 2.58 9.69 5.45
N LEU A 121 1.55 9.15 4.82
CA LEU A 121 0.61 8.28 5.53
C LEU A 121 1.35 7.04 6.06
N LYS A 122 1.11 6.72 7.34
CA LYS A 122 1.67 5.56 8.03
C LYS A 122 1.45 4.27 7.26
N HIS A 123 0.24 4.09 6.74
CA HIS A 123 -0.19 2.91 5.99
C HIS A 123 -0.55 3.30 4.56
N ARG A 124 -0.62 2.31 3.67
CA ARG A 124 -1.40 2.42 2.44
C ARG A 124 -2.85 2.81 2.75
N VAL A 125 -3.49 3.51 1.81
CA VAL A 125 -4.92 3.84 1.90
C VAL A 125 -5.71 2.53 1.99
N THR A 126 -6.66 2.43 2.92
CA THR A 126 -7.47 1.21 3.09
C THR A 126 -8.76 1.25 2.27
N TYR A 127 -9.44 0.11 2.12
CA TYR A 127 -10.77 0.09 1.48
C TYR A 127 -11.79 0.97 2.22
N ALA A 128 -11.80 0.96 3.56
CA ALA A 128 -12.68 1.84 4.33
C ALA A 128 -12.46 3.33 4.00
N GLU A 129 -11.20 3.74 3.88
CA GLU A 129 -10.83 5.11 3.53
C GLU A 129 -11.22 5.46 2.09
N TYR A 130 -10.94 4.55 1.16
CA TYR A 130 -11.30 4.71 -0.25
C TYR A 130 -12.82 4.70 -0.48
N ASP A 131 -13.58 3.98 0.36
CA ASP A 131 -15.04 3.95 0.31
C ASP A 131 -15.65 5.30 0.71
N ILE A 132 -15.06 6.03 1.67
CA ILE A 132 -15.46 7.41 1.95
C ILE A 132 -15.27 8.29 0.71
N TYR A 133 -14.12 8.20 0.05
CA TYR A 133 -13.81 8.95 -1.17
C TYR A 133 -14.82 8.66 -2.29
N THR A 134 -15.04 7.39 -2.61
CA THR A 134 -15.94 7.00 -3.71
C THR A 134 -17.38 7.42 -3.43
N ARG A 135 -17.87 7.23 -2.20
CA ARG A 135 -19.21 7.68 -1.79
C ARG A 135 -19.35 9.20 -1.84
N ALA A 136 -18.35 9.96 -1.37
CA ALA A 136 -18.36 11.42 -1.42
C ALA A 136 -18.42 11.97 -2.85
N ASN A 137 -17.80 11.27 -3.79
CA ASN A 137 -17.69 11.70 -5.19
C ASN A 137 -18.64 10.95 -6.13
N ARG A 138 -19.55 10.11 -5.61
CA ARG A 138 -20.49 9.27 -6.38
C ARG A 138 -19.80 8.41 -7.44
N LEU A 139 -18.63 7.88 -7.10
CA LEU A 139 -17.86 6.97 -7.92
C LEU A 139 -18.24 5.51 -7.62
N PRO A 140 -18.08 4.58 -8.58
CA PRO A 140 -18.27 3.17 -8.31
C PRO A 140 -17.30 2.66 -7.21
N PRO A 141 -17.74 1.72 -6.36
CA PRO A 141 -16.84 1.05 -5.43
C PRO A 141 -15.78 0.25 -6.19
N ILE A 142 -14.60 0.10 -5.60
CA ILE A 142 -13.49 -0.67 -6.18
C ILE A 142 -13.50 -2.12 -5.70
N LEU A 143 -12.84 -3.00 -6.45
CA LEU A 143 -12.62 -4.41 -6.11
C LEU A 143 -13.93 -5.22 -5.89
N THR A 144 -15.02 -4.85 -6.59
CA THR A 144 -16.34 -5.50 -6.50
C THR A 144 -16.75 -6.24 -7.78
N ASP A 145 -15.84 -6.40 -8.74
CA ASP A 145 -16.11 -6.92 -10.10
C ASP A 145 -16.05 -8.46 -10.20
N SER A 146 -15.45 -9.14 -9.23
CA SER A 146 -15.45 -10.61 -9.19
C SER A 146 -15.40 -11.16 -7.76
N GLY A 147 -15.89 -12.38 -7.58
CA GLY A 147 -15.81 -13.07 -6.29
C GLY A 147 -14.37 -13.26 -5.80
N PHE A 148 -13.45 -13.63 -6.70
CA PHE A 148 -12.02 -13.72 -6.38
C PHE A 148 -11.47 -12.40 -5.82
N LYS A 149 -11.94 -11.26 -6.29
CA LYS A 149 -11.48 -9.96 -5.78
C LYS A 149 -12.13 -9.61 -4.44
N PHE A 150 -13.42 -9.89 -4.26
CA PHE A 150 -14.14 -9.61 -3.01
C PHE A 150 -13.48 -10.19 -1.75
N GLN A 151 -12.87 -11.38 -1.84
CA GLN A 151 -12.21 -12.02 -0.69
C GLN A 151 -11.00 -11.23 -0.12
N PHE A 152 -10.56 -10.17 -0.80
CA PHE A 152 -9.44 -9.30 -0.38
C PHE A 152 -9.89 -7.90 0.03
N ARG A 153 -11.21 -7.65 0.07
CA ARG A 153 -11.79 -6.31 0.20
C ARG A 153 -12.32 -6.00 1.61
N PHE A 154 -11.57 -6.36 2.65
CA PHE A 154 -11.93 -6.02 4.02
C PHE A 154 -11.58 -4.56 4.35
N PRO A 155 -12.28 -3.91 5.30
CA PRO A 155 -12.19 -2.46 5.50
C PRO A 155 -10.77 -1.94 5.79
N ASP A 156 -9.97 -2.69 6.52
CA ASP A 156 -8.61 -2.34 6.96
C ASP A 156 -7.50 -2.94 6.07
N PHE A 157 -7.88 -3.51 4.92
CA PHE A 157 -6.93 -4.00 3.92
C PHE A 157 -6.56 -2.84 2.99
N PRO A 158 -5.33 -2.84 2.41
CA PRO A 158 -4.90 -1.80 1.48
C PRO A 158 -5.79 -1.82 0.23
N ALA A 159 -6.29 -0.65 -0.13
CA ALA A 159 -7.03 -0.42 -1.36
C ALA A 159 -6.12 -0.70 -2.56
N GLY A 160 -6.46 -1.74 -3.32
CA GLY A 160 -5.81 -2.13 -4.56
C GLY A 160 -6.75 -2.00 -5.75
N ASP A 161 -6.32 -2.53 -6.89
CA ASP A 161 -7.07 -2.54 -8.16
C ASP A 161 -7.43 -1.14 -8.67
N VAL A 162 -6.62 -0.13 -8.29
CA VAL A 162 -6.75 1.26 -8.72
C VAL A 162 -5.68 1.63 -9.74
N THR A 163 -6.08 2.42 -10.73
CA THR A 163 -5.12 3.04 -11.67
C THR A 163 -4.31 4.12 -10.97
N TRP A 164 -3.20 4.54 -11.59
CA TRP A 164 -2.40 5.65 -11.08
C TRP A 164 -3.25 6.93 -10.93
N GLN A 165 -4.10 7.22 -11.92
CA GLN A 165 -4.94 8.43 -11.89
C GLN A 165 -5.93 8.39 -10.73
N GLN A 166 -6.58 7.24 -10.48
CA GLN A 166 -7.49 7.07 -9.35
C GLN A 166 -6.80 7.22 -8.00
N ALA A 167 -5.58 6.69 -7.86
CA ALA A 167 -4.77 6.85 -6.66
C ALA A 167 -4.44 8.34 -6.40
N ARG A 168 -4.05 9.06 -7.47
CA ARG A 168 -3.78 10.50 -7.38
C ARG A 168 -5.03 11.32 -7.10
N ASP A 169 -6.17 10.99 -7.71
CA ASP A 169 -7.44 11.68 -7.49
C ASP A 169 -7.87 11.56 -6.02
N PHE A 170 -7.68 10.39 -5.39
CA PHE A 170 -7.88 10.24 -3.96
C PHE A 170 -6.99 11.17 -3.15
N CYS A 171 -5.67 11.19 -3.40
CA CYS A 171 -4.75 12.03 -2.61
C CYS A 171 -5.03 13.53 -2.78
N THR A 172 -5.37 13.96 -4.00
CA THR A 172 -5.72 15.36 -4.25
C THR A 172 -7.09 15.73 -3.67
N TRP A 173 -8.07 14.82 -3.67
CA TRP A 173 -9.32 15.00 -2.94
C TRP A 173 -9.09 15.11 -1.43
N LEU A 174 -8.26 14.23 -0.86
CA LEU A 174 -7.86 14.30 0.54
C LEU A 174 -7.20 15.64 0.87
N GLY A 175 -6.39 16.19 -0.04
CA GLY A 175 -5.82 17.53 0.10
C GLY A 175 -6.87 18.63 0.20
N LYS A 176 -7.97 18.52 -0.55
CA LYS A 176 -9.11 19.44 -0.44
C LYS A 176 -9.84 19.28 0.89
N GLU A 177 -10.09 18.05 1.33
CA GLU A 177 -10.74 17.77 2.62
C GLU A 177 -9.94 18.29 3.83
N LEU A 178 -8.61 18.29 3.73
CA LEU A 178 -7.71 18.75 4.78
C LEU A 178 -7.23 20.20 4.59
N ASN A 179 -7.61 20.86 3.49
CA ASN A 179 -7.06 22.15 3.07
C ASN A 179 -5.51 22.18 3.12
N ALA A 180 -4.88 21.15 2.54
CA ALA A 180 -3.44 20.91 2.64
C ALA A 180 -2.87 20.34 1.32
N PRO A 181 -1.57 20.54 1.03
CA PRO A 181 -0.94 20.12 -0.22
C PRO A 181 -0.65 18.61 -0.25
N VAL A 182 -1.70 17.80 -0.37
CA VAL A 182 -1.62 16.33 -0.43
C VAL A 182 -1.60 15.84 -1.88
N ASP A 183 -0.66 14.94 -2.20
CA ASP A 183 -0.56 14.23 -3.48
C ASP A 183 0.02 12.83 -3.23
N LEU A 184 0.25 12.03 -4.27
CA LEU A 184 1.12 10.86 -4.17
C LEU A 184 2.56 11.29 -3.77
N PRO A 185 3.29 10.48 -2.98
CA PRO A 185 4.70 10.74 -2.74
C PRO A 185 5.48 10.72 -4.05
N THR A 186 6.51 11.54 -4.17
CA THR A 186 7.52 11.29 -5.20
C THR A 186 8.23 9.98 -4.93
N GLU A 187 8.86 9.41 -5.97
CA GLU A 187 9.68 8.21 -5.83
C GLU A 187 10.77 8.41 -4.77
N ALA A 188 11.40 9.58 -4.77
CA ALA A 188 12.42 9.94 -3.79
C ALA A 188 11.86 10.09 -2.36
N GLN A 189 10.70 10.73 -2.20
CA GLN A 189 10.02 10.79 -0.90
C GLN A 189 9.73 9.38 -0.39
N TRP A 190 9.16 8.52 -1.23
CA TRP A 190 8.84 7.16 -0.84
C TRP A 190 10.09 6.41 -0.37
N GLU A 191 11.18 6.39 -1.15
CA GLU A 191 12.41 5.68 -0.77
C GLU A 191 13.04 6.25 0.50
N TYR A 192 13.09 7.58 0.64
CA TYR A 192 13.66 8.24 1.81
C TYR A 192 12.89 7.87 3.09
N ALA A 193 11.56 7.96 3.07
CA ALA A 193 10.72 7.57 4.20
C ALA A 193 10.85 6.08 4.49
N ALA A 194 10.79 5.25 3.44
CA ALA A 194 10.87 3.80 3.52
C ALA A 194 12.18 3.34 4.17
N ARG A 195 13.31 4.01 3.88
CA ARG A 195 14.62 3.76 4.48
C ARG A 195 14.89 4.54 5.77
N SER A 196 13.85 4.88 6.53
CA SER A 196 13.97 5.59 7.82
C SER A 196 14.78 6.89 7.72
N ARG A 197 14.49 7.72 6.71
CA ARG A 197 15.27 8.92 6.34
C ARG A 197 16.60 8.61 5.66
N GLY A 198 16.57 7.62 4.75
CA GLY A 198 17.69 7.33 3.85
C GLY A 198 18.84 6.53 4.45
N GLU A 199 18.62 5.82 5.56
CA GLU A 199 19.59 4.87 6.09
C GLU A 199 20.02 3.87 5.00
N LEU A 200 21.25 3.38 5.07
CA LEU A 200 21.80 2.38 4.14
C LEU A 200 21.23 0.98 4.43
N ARG A 201 19.90 0.85 4.32
CA ARG A 201 19.14 -0.38 4.49
C ARG A 201 18.35 -0.71 3.23
N VAL A 202 18.49 -1.95 2.75
CA VAL A 202 17.71 -2.51 1.64
C VAL A 202 16.47 -3.27 2.13
N ILE A 203 16.46 -3.69 3.39
CA ILE A 203 15.31 -4.27 4.11
C ILE A 203 15.04 -3.41 5.36
N PRO A 204 14.20 -2.37 5.27
CA PRO A 204 14.00 -1.42 6.37
C PRO A 204 12.80 -1.81 7.24
N SER A 205 12.91 -2.96 7.92
CA SER A 205 11.94 -3.40 8.92
C SER A 205 12.59 -3.43 10.30
N SER A 206 11.88 -2.97 11.32
CA SER A 206 12.28 -3.15 12.72
C SER A 206 12.36 -4.63 13.12
N ALA A 207 11.64 -5.51 12.42
CA ALA A 207 11.68 -6.96 12.62
C ALA A 207 12.93 -7.63 12.01
N VAL A 208 13.73 -6.93 11.21
CA VAL A 208 14.96 -7.48 10.60
C VAL A 208 16.15 -6.66 11.09
N PRO A 209 16.73 -7.02 12.26
CA PRO A 209 17.86 -6.29 12.81
C PRO A 209 19.09 -6.44 11.90
N ILE A 210 20.01 -5.49 12.00
CA ILE A 210 21.36 -5.62 11.44
C ILE A 210 22.28 -5.89 12.62
N VAL A 211 22.88 -7.08 12.65
CA VAL A 211 23.84 -7.53 13.66
C VAL A 211 25.17 -7.76 12.96
N ASP A 212 26.23 -7.10 13.44
CA ASP A 212 27.58 -7.15 12.85
C ASP A 212 27.60 -6.88 11.33
N GLY A 213 26.81 -5.90 10.90
CA GLY A 213 26.72 -5.50 9.48
C GLY A 213 25.96 -6.47 8.59
N LYS A 214 25.29 -7.50 9.15
CA LYS A 214 24.50 -8.48 8.40
C LYS A 214 23.04 -8.43 8.83
N TYR A 215 22.13 -8.63 7.88
CA TYR A 215 20.71 -8.77 8.18
C TYR A 215 20.44 -10.06 8.96
N GLY A 216 19.65 -9.97 10.03
CA GLY A 216 19.06 -11.09 10.74
C GLY A 216 18.00 -11.78 9.88
N LEU A 217 18.44 -12.57 8.89
CA LEU A 217 17.53 -13.21 7.94
C LEU A 217 16.64 -14.29 8.57
N SER A 218 16.99 -14.81 9.75
CA SER A 218 16.11 -15.68 10.53
C SER A 218 14.88 -14.94 11.06
N ASP A 219 15.05 -13.73 11.59
CA ASP A 219 13.94 -12.91 12.10
C ASP A 219 12.97 -12.49 10.97
N LEU A 220 13.55 -12.28 9.79
CA LEU A 220 12.83 -12.08 8.54
C LEU A 220 11.97 -13.31 8.19
N ASP A 221 12.56 -14.51 8.17
CA ASP A 221 11.85 -15.76 7.87
C ASP A 221 10.75 -16.04 8.89
N ASP A 222 11.01 -15.85 10.18
CA ASP A 222 10.02 -16.03 11.26
C ASP A 222 8.85 -15.06 11.12
N THR A 223 9.14 -13.83 10.70
CA THR A 223 8.10 -12.85 10.38
C THR A 223 7.24 -13.32 9.22
N ILE A 224 7.86 -13.75 8.11
CA ILE A 224 7.18 -14.32 6.92
C ILE A 224 6.28 -15.50 7.33
N VAL A 225 6.78 -16.45 8.12
CA VAL A 225 6.02 -17.62 8.57
C VAL A 225 4.83 -17.23 9.43
N ARG A 226 5.02 -16.36 10.44
CA ARG A 226 3.92 -15.90 11.32
C ARG A 226 2.77 -15.29 10.53
N MET A 227 3.06 -14.54 9.47
CA MET A 227 2.03 -13.92 8.64
C MET A 227 1.30 -14.91 7.74
N GLY A 228 1.95 -16.02 7.39
CA GLY A 228 1.37 -17.17 6.69
C GLY A 228 0.23 -17.86 7.47
N GLN A 229 0.20 -17.75 8.79
CA GLN A 229 -0.66 -18.58 9.64
C GLN A 229 -2.01 -17.93 10.00
N ASP A 230 -2.06 -16.60 10.15
CA ASP A 230 -3.07 -15.99 11.02
C ASP A 230 -4.09 -15.03 10.37
N LYS A 231 -3.87 -14.46 9.18
CA LYS A 231 -4.69 -13.30 8.74
C LYS A 231 -5.16 -13.25 7.27
N SER A 232 -4.76 -14.20 6.43
CA SER A 232 -5.17 -14.31 5.01
C SER A 232 -4.76 -15.71 4.47
N PRO A 233 -5.50 -16.36 3.55
CA PRO A 233 -5.06 -17.62 2.93
C PRO A 233 -3.90 -17.40 1.96
N MET A 234 -3.75 -16.15 1.53
CA MET A 234 -2.83 -15.67 0.52
C MET A 234 -2.37 -14.30 1.03
N PRO A 235 -1.61 -14.28 2.15
CA PRO A 235 -1.05 -13.03 2.70
C PRO A 235 -0.12 -12.33 1.71
N SER A 236 0.40 -13.11 0.76
CA SER A 236 1.10 -12.66 -0.44
C SER A 236 0.19 -12.03 -1.49
N VAL A 237 -1.07 -11.72 -1.19
CA VAL A 237 -1.96 -10.94 -2.08
C VAL A 237 -2.53 -9.73 -1.36
N SER A 238 -3.17 -9.94 -0.22
CA SER A 238 -3.69 -8.84 0.61
C SER A 238 -3.87 -9.27 2.06
N ARG A 239 -3.79 -8.29 2.97
CA ARG A 239 -3.74 -8.43 4.42
C ARG A 239 -4.08 -7.10 5.09
N PRO A 240 -4.45 -7.08 6.39
CA PRO A 240 -4.63 -5.83 7.12
C PRO A 240 -3.37 -4.96 7.08
N VAL A 241 -3.55 -3.65 7.00
CA VAL A 241 -2.44 -2.70 7.18
C VAL A 241 -1.84 -2.82 8.59
N GLY A 242 -0.56 -2.52 8.74
CA GLY A 242 0.21 -2.61 9.98
C GLY A 242 0.74 -4.01 10.28
N THR A 243 0.46 -5.01 9.44
CA THR A 243 0.84 -6.42 9.69
C THR A 243 2.36 -6.61 9.78
N TYR A 244 3.14 -5.85 9.01
CA TYR A 244 4.60 -6.04 8.92
C TYR A 244 5.40 -5.09 9.83
N GLY A 245 4.67 -4.33 10.66
CA GLY A 245 5.25 -3.36 11.58
C GLY A 245 5.84 -2.15 10.86
N ASP A 246 6.47 -1.32 11.68
CA ASP A 246 6.96 -0.01 11.28
C ASP A 246 8.48 -0.03 11.06
N ASN A 247 8.96 0.86 10.20
CA ASN A 247 10.37 1.21 10.12
C ASN A 247 10.77 2.22 11.22
N GLY A 248 12.02 2.69 11.20
CA GLY A 248 12.59 3.55 12.26
C GLY A 248 11.92 4.92 12.43
N ILE A 249 11.05 5.33 11.50
CA ILE A 249 10.29 6.59 11.61
C ILE A 249 8.79 6.38 11.82
N GLY A 250 8.31 5.13 11.90
CA GLY A 250 6.88 4.85 12.08
C GLY A 250 6.11 4.64 10.77
N MET A 251 6.77 4.61 9.60
CA MET A 251 6.14 4.21 8.34
C MET A 251 5.96 2.70 8.33
N SER A 252 4.72 2.26 8.12
CA SER A 252 4.35 0.85 8.23
C SER A 252 4.24 0.16 6.88
N ASP A 253 4.37 -1.16 6.91
CA ASP A 253 4.28 -2.06 5.76
C ASP A 253 5.22 -1.69 4.59
N VAL A 254 6.36 -1.07 4.92
CA VAL A 254 7.46 -0.87 3.96
C VAL A 254 8.07 -2.21 3.57
N PHE A 255 8.18 -3.10 4.55
CA PHE A 255 8.39 -4.52 4.35
C PHE A 255 7.00 -5.17 4.17
N GLY A 256 6.88 -6.02 3.16
CA GLY A 256 5.78 -6.93 2.91
C GLY A 256 5.10 -6.78 1.56
N TYR A 257 4.18 -7.69 1.25
CA TYR A 257 3.58 -7.74 -0.09
C TYR A 257 2.75 -6.50 -0.41
N GLY A 258 2.97 -5.95 -1.61
CA GLY A 258 2.25 -4.78 -2.11
C GLY A 258 3.09 -3.85 -2.96
N ARG A 259 2.46 -3.31 -4.00
CA ARG A 259 2.99 -2.28 -4.88
C ARG A 259 2.32 -0.95 -4.54
N GLU A 260 3.08 0.14 -4.65
CA GLU A 260 2.61 1.49 -4.34
C GLU A 260 2.91 2.43 -5.51
N TRP A 261 1.86 3.05 -6.03
CA TRP A 261 2.00 4.15 -6.98
C TRP A 261 2.73 5.33 -6.35
N THR A 262 3.67 5.93 -7.09
CA THR A 262 4.28 7.22 -6.76
C THR A 262 3.91 8.25 -7.82
N HIS A 263 4.17 9.53 -7.55
CA HIS A 263 3.84 10.64 -8.46
C HIS A 263 4.57 10.53 -9.82
N ASP A 264 5.81 10.04 -9.82
CA ASP A 264 6.78 10.16 -10.90
C ASP A 264 6.36 9.39 -12.16
N TRP A 265 6.72 9.94 -13.33
CA TRP A 265 6.91 9.11 -14.50
C TRP A 265 8.12 8.19 -14.27
N PHE A 266 8.07 6.98 -14.81
CA PHE A 266 9.18 6.04 -14.77
C PHE A 266 10.05 6.20 -16.02
N ASP A 267 11.33 6.35 -15.77
CA ASP A 267 12.39 6.19 -16.75
C ASP A 267 13.54 5.45 -16.06
N LYS A 268 14.00 4.39 -16.72
CA LYS A 268 15.05 3.51 -16.20
C LYS A 268 16.37 4.26 -16.03
N ASP A 269 16.64 5.26 -16.87
CA ASP A 269 17.92 5.99 -16.86
C ASP A 269 17.87 7.26 -16.01
N TYR A 270 16.71 7.59 -15.43
CA TYR A 270 16.47 8.85 -14.71
C TYR A 270 17.49 9.16 -13.62
N TYR A 271 17.96 8.13 -12.90
CA TYR A 271 18.90 8.29 -11.80
C TYR A 271 20.24 8.91 -12.25
N SER A 272 20.65 8.67 -13.50
CA SER A 272 21.91 9.22 -14.05
C SER A 272 21.88 10.74 -14.25
N HIS A 273 20.69 11.34 -14.30
CA HIS A 273 20.48 12.77 -14.56
C HIS A 273 19.43 13.39 -13.63
N SER A 274 19.18 12.75 -12.49
CA SER A 274 18.24 13.21 -11.48
C SER A 274 18.76 14.50 -10.81
N PRO A 275 17.94 15.56 -10.66
CA PRO A 275 18.32 16.73 -9.91
C PRO A 275 18.43 16.39 -8.42
N LYS A 276 19.41 17.00 -7.73
CA LYS A 276 19.64 16.71 -6.30
C LYS A 276 18.49 17.16 -5.40
N ALA A 277 17.86 18.30 -5.65
CA ALA A 277 16.84 18.85 -4.77
C ALA A 277 15.44 18.44 -5.21
N ASN A 278 14.69 17.77 -4.33
CA ASN A 278 13.28 17.38 -4.50
C ASN A 278 12.93 16.83 -5.91
N PRO A 279 13.62 15.78 -6.41
CA PRO A 279 13.32 15.22 -7.71
C PRO A 279 11.87 14.69 -7.79
N ARG A 280 11.24 14.88 -8.95
CA ARG A 280 9.85 14.50 -9.23
C ARG A 280 9.70 13.57 -10.44
N GLY A 281 10.81 12.97 -10.86
CA GLY A 281 10.89 12.13 -12.06
C GLY A 281 11.00 12.96 -13.34
N PRO A 282 11.04 12.29 -14.51
CA PRO A 282 10.96 12.92 -15.81
C PRO A 282 9.66 13.74 -15.95
N ALA A 283 9.71 14.81 -16.75
CA ALA A 283 8.54 15.65 -17.02
C ALA A 283 7.42 14.90 -17.78
N THR A 284 7.81 13.93 -18.61
CA THR A 284 6.92 13.11 -19.45
C THR A 284 7.35 11.66 -19.45
N GLY A 285 6.43 10.74 -19.66
CA GLY A 285 6.74 9.32 -19.81
C GLY A 285 5.52 8.53 -20.27
N THR A 286 5.72 7.23 -20.49
CA THR A 286 4.65 6.28 -20.84
C THR A 286 4.29 5.35 -19.69
N LEU A 287 5.18 5.21 -18.70
CA LEU A 287 5.01 4.34 -17.53
C LEU A 287 5.07 5.17 -16.25
N ARG A 288 4.28 4.84 -15.24
CA ARG A 288 4.35 5.46 -13.91
C ARG A 288 5.24 4.65 -12.98
N SER A 289 5.95 5.36 -12.10
CA SER A 289 6.83 4.71 -11.14
C SER A 289 6.03 4.04 -10.03
N VAL A 290 6.47 2.83 -9.70
CA VAL A 290 5.90 1.97 -8.67
C VAL A 290 7.02 1.51 -7.76
N ARG A 291 6.79 1.65 -6.47
CA ARG A 291 7.67 1.17 -5.41
C ARG A 291 7.05 -0.04 -4.74
N ASN A 292 7.90 -0.95 -4.30
CA ASN A 292 7.44 -2.24 -3.80
C ASN A 292 7.80 -2.37 -2.33
N GLY A 293 6.85 -2.86 -1.54
CA GLY A 293 7.16 -3.55 -0.31
C GLY A 293 7.67 -4.96 -0.62
N THR A 294 8.52 -5.48 0.26
CA THR A 294 9.23 -6.75 0.06
C THR A 294 8.68 -7.85 0.94
N ASP A 295 8.26 -8.99 0.40
CA ASP A 295 7.95 -10.21 1.17
C ASP A 295 8.97 -11.32 0.93
N SER A 296 10.02 -11.03 0.18
CA SER A 296 11.04 -11.98 -0.24
C SER A 296 12.40 -11.30 -0.28
N ARG A 297 13.46 -12.11 -0.11
CA ARG A 297 14.87 -11.65 -0.12
C ARG A 297 15.33 -11.09 -1.48
N VAL A 298 14.48 -11.13 -2.51
CA VAL A 298 14.79 -10.77 -3.90
C VAL A 298 14.14 -9.46 -4.35
N ARG A 299 13.29 -8.86 -3.52
CA ARG A 299 12.73 -7.52 -3.75
C ARG A 299 13.21 -6.64 -2.62
N LEU A 300 13.73 -5.47 -2.95
CA LEU A 300 14.34 -4.55 -1.99
C LEU A 300 13.63 -3.21 -2.02
N VAL A 301 13.72 -2.45 -0.92
CA VAL A 301 13.11 -1.12 -0.84
C VAL A 301 13.65 -0.14 -1.89
N ILE A 302 14.86 -0.41 -2.43
CA ILE A 302 15.53 0.36 -3.47
C ILE A 302 15.03 0.02 -4.89
N ASP A 303 14.29 -1.08 -5.05
CA ASP A 303 13.80 -1.50 -6.36
C ASP A 303 12.69 -0.58 -6.85
N ARG A 304 12.67 -0.39 -8.17
CA ARG A 304 11.70 0.44 -8.86
C ARG A 304 11.21 -0.20 -10.13
N ARG A 305 9.97 0.10 -10.51
CA ARG A 305 9.35 -0.45 -11.70
C ARG A 305 8.49 0.58 -12.39
N GLY A 306 8.50 0.56 -13.72
CA GLY A 306 7.49 1.23 -14.53
C GLY A 306 6.30 0.33 -14.79
N GLU A 307 5.11 0.84 -14.55
CA GLU A 307 3.84 0.19 -14.91
C GLU A 307 2.99 1.12 -15.78
N GLN A 308 2.14 0.54 -16.63
CA GLN A 308 1.20 1.34 -17.42
C GLN A 308 0.27 2.15 -16.50
N PRO A 309 -0.05 3.42 -16.78
CA PRO A 309 -0.87 4.25 -15.88
C PRO A 309 -2.26 3.68 -15.58
N ASP A 310 -2.81 2.90 -16.51
CA ASP A 310 -4.10 2.22 -16.41
C ASP A 310 -4.00 0.81 -15.82
N LYS A 311 -2.78 0.35 -15.48
CA LYS A 311 -2.57 -0.95 -14.86
C LYS A 311 -3.32 -1.00 -13.54
N ARG A 312 -4.00 -2.13 -13.33
CA ARG A 312 -4.63 -2.49 -12.06
C ARG A 312 -4.06 -3.81 -11.55
N GLY A 313 -4.18 -4.01 -10.25
CA GLY A 313 -3.84 -5.26 -9.59
C GLY A 313 -4.30 -5.20 -8.13
N VAL A 314 -4.78 -6.33 -7.60
CA VAL A 314 -5.26 -6.43 -6.21
C VAL A 314 -4.20 -6.00 -5.17
N ASP A 315 -2.94 -6.06 -5.56
CA ASP A 315 -1.75 -5.70 -4.79
C ASP A 315 -1.18 -4.32 -5.14
N GLN A 316 -1.73 -3.66 -6.16
CA GLN A 316 -1.33 -2.33 -6.64
C GLN A 316 -2.16 -1.27 -5.91
N GLY A 317 -1.62 -0.77 -4.81
CA GLY A 317 -2.21 0.30 -4.01
C GLY A 317 -1.37 1.57 -4.04
N PHE A 318 -1.52 2.38 -2.99
CA PHE A 318 -0.82 3.66 -2.85
C PHE A 318 -0.93 4.18 -1.41
N ARG A 319 -0.14 5.21 -1.12
CA ARG A 319 -0.29 6.08 0.05
C ARG A 319 -0.10 7.53 -0.38
N CYS A 320 -0.52 8.48 0.45
CA CYS A 320 -0.40 9.90 0.15
C CYS A 320 0.76 10.54 0.95
N ALA A 321 1.30 11.61 0.40
CA ALA A 321 2.24 12.51 1.05
C ALA A 321 1.63 13.90 1.18
N LEU A 322 1.90 14.54 2.31
CA LEU A 322 1.56 15.92 2.61
C LEU A 322 2.83 16.77 2.45
N ASN A 323 2.85 17.60 1.42
CA ASN A 323 4.02 18.37 0.98
C ASN A 323 4.13 19.72 1.70
N GLN A 324 4.27 19.69 3.02
CA GLN A 324 4.58 20.87 3.82
C GLN A 324 5.48 20.53 5.01
N ALA A 325 6.34 21.47 5.38
CA ALA A 325 7.18 21.36 6.57
C ALA A 325 6.37 21.74 7.83
N GLY A 326 5.54 20.81 8.30
CA GLY A 326 4.73 21.00 9.52
C GLY A 326 3.58 19.99 9.64
N PRO A 327 3.02 19.78 10.84
CA PRO A 327 1.86 18.91 11.03
C PRO A 327 0.64 19.42 10.25
N ALA A 328 -0.22 18.51 9.77
CA ALA A 328 -1.47 18.86 9.10
C ALA A 328 -2.43 19.57 10.08
N GLY A 329 -2.83 20.80 9.77
CA GLY A 329 -3.96 21.49 10.41
C GLY A 329 -3.78 21.92 11.87
N GLN A 330 -3.03 23.00 12.11
CA GLN A 330 -3.32 23.91 13.23
C GLN A 330 -4.30 24.98 12.79
#